data_AF-A0A1S3YBE5-F1
#
_entry.id   AF-A0A1S3YBE5-F1
#
_cell.length_a   1.000
_cell.length_b   1.000
_cell.length_c   1.000
_cell.angle_alpha   90.00
_cell.angle_beta   90.00
_cell.angle_gamma   90.00
#
_symmetry.space_group_name_H-M   'P 1'
#
loop_
_entity.id
_entity.type
_entity.pdbx_description
1 polymer ?
#
loop_
_entity_poly.entity_id
_entity_poly.type
_entity_poly.pdbx_seq_one_letter_code
_entity_poly.pdbx_strand_id
1 'polypeptide(L)'
;MSVIDILTRVDSICKKYDRYDIDKQKDSNISGDDAFARLYAAVDADIEAALQKAETASKEKNRASAVAINAEIRRTKARLVEEVPKLQRLAMKKVHFHLIL
;
A
#
# COMPACT_ATOMS: atom_id res chain seq x y z
N MET A 1 -8.70 47.59 -16.39
CA MET A 1 -9.03 46.35 -15.66
C MET A 1 -9.47 46.78 -14.28
N SER A 2 -10.78 46.71 -14.01
CA SER A 2 -11.38 47.08 -12.72
C SER A 2 -11.07 46.01 -11.66
N VAL A 3 -11.12 46.37 -10.37
CA VAL A 3 -11.03 45.42 -9.25
C VAL A 3 -12.06 44.29 -9.41
N ILE A 4 -13.24 44.61 -9.96
CA ILE A 4 -14.31 43.64 -10.23
C ILE A 4 -13.86 42.61 -11.30
N ASP A 5 -13.14 43.06 -12.33
CA ASP A 5 -12.61 42.18 -13.39
C ASP A 5 -11.53 41.24 -12.81
N ILE A 6 -10.74 41.73 -11.85
CA ILE A 6 -9.72 40.93 -11.18
C ILE A 6 -10.38 39.87 -10.30
N LEU A 7 -11.36 40.24 -9.49
CA LEU A 7 -12.04 39.33 -8.57
C LEU A 7 -12.79 38.21 -9.32
N THR A 8 -13.51 38.56 -10.39
CA THR A 8 -14.22 37.56 -11.22
C THR A 8 -13.26 36.62 -11.94
N ARG A 9 -12.12 37.13 -12.42
CA ARG A 9 -11.07 36.30 -13.02
C ARG A 9 -10.44 35.36 -12.00
N VAL A 10 -10.11 35.84 -10.80
CA VAL A 10 -9.56 35.02 -9.71
C VAL A 10 -10.55 33.92 -9.30
N ASP A 11 -11.84 34.25 -9.11
CA ASP A 11 -12.89 33.26 -8.81
C ASP A 11 -13.00 32.17 -9.90
N SER A 12 -12.94 32.57 -11.18
CA SER A 12 -12.94 31.62 -12.30
C SER A 12 -11.70 30.71 -12.34
N ILE A 13 -10.55 31.21 -11.87
CA ILE A 13 -9.29 30.45 -11.77
C ILE A 13 -9.41 29.47 -10.60
N CYS A 14 -9.82 29.92 -9.42
CA CYS A 14 -10.04 29.07 -8.26
C CYS A 14 -10.99 27.91 -8.58
N LYS A 15 -12.13 28.17 -9.24
CA LYS A 15 -13.08 27.12 -9.68
C LYS A 15 -12.51 26.13 -10.69
N LYS A 16 -11.56 26.55 -11.54
CA LYS A 16 -10.88 25.64 -12.47
C LYS A 16 -9.89 24.73 -11.74
N TYR A 17 -9.20 25.25 -10.72
CA TYR A 17 -8.22 24.52 -9.93
C TYR A 17 -8.80 23.71 -8.77
N ASP A 18 -10.05 23.95 -8.37
CA ASP A 18 -10.82 23.08 -7.47
C ASP A 18 -10.86 21.62 -7.98
N ARG A 19 -10.86 21.44 -9.30
CA ARG A 19 -10.78 20.11 -9.94
C ARG A 19 -9.42 19.44 -9.80
N TYR A 20 -8.39 20.17 -9.40
CA TYR A 20 -7.02 19.70 -9.21
C TYR A 20 -6.58 19.74 -7.75
N ASP A 21 -7.51 19.93 -6.82
CA ASP A 21 -7.24 19.79 -5.40
C ASP A 21 -6.83 18.33 -5.12
N ILE A 22 -5.51 18.11 -5.12
CA ILE A 22 -4.89 16.78 -4.99
C ILE A 22 -5.29 16.17 -3.66
N ASP A 23 -5.52 16.99 -2.63
CA ASP A 23 -5.94 16.55 -1.30
C ASP A 23 -7.39 16.01 -1.35
N LYS A 24 -8.32 16.67 -2.05
CA LYS A 24 -9.68 16.14 -2.29
C LYS A 24 -9.73 14.93 -3.23
N GLN A 25 -8.85 14.87 -4.22
CA GLN A 25 -8.76 13.71 -5.12
C GLN A 25 -8.12 12.49 -4.44
N LYS A 26 -7.26 12.71 -3.44
CA LYS A 26 -6.68 11.64 -2.62
C LYS A 26 -7.77 10.83 -1.93
N ASP A 27 -8.76 11.50 -1.36
CA ASP A 27 -9.89 10.85 -0.69
C ASP A 27 -10.90 10.24 -1.68
N SER A 28 -11.10 10.88 -2.82
CA SER A 28 -12.04 10.41 -3.86
C SER A 28 -11.53 9.19 -4.64
N ASN A 29 -10.21 8.99 -4.72
CA ASN A 29 -9.59 7.77 -5.27
C ASN A 29 -9.50 6.61 -4.26
N ILE A 30 -9.98 6.78 -3.03
CA ILE A 30 -10.25 5.70 -2.06
C ILE A 30 -11.63 5.07 -2.36
N SER A 31 -12.13 5.21 -3.59
CA SER A 31 -13.28 4.45 -4.07
C SER A 31 -12.86 2.99 -4.32
N GLY A 32 -12.89 2.18 -3.26
CA GLY A 32 -13.10 0.74 -3.32
C GLY A 32 -12.13 -0.07 -4.18
N ASP A 33 -11.15 -0.69 -3.51
CA ASP A 33 -10.46 -1.90 -3.95
C ASP A 33 -9.14 -1.77 -4.75
N ASP A 34 -8.15 -0.99 -4.28
CA ASP A 34 -6.76 -1.19 -4.72
C ASP A 34 -6.23 -2.53 -4.20
N ALA A 35 -6.53 -3.60 -4.96
CA ALA A 35 -6.15 -4.97 -4.63
C ALA A 35 -4.64 -5.13 -4.44
N PHE A 36 -3.85 -4.33 -5.15
CA PHE A 36 -2.40 -4.28 -4.94
C PHE A 36 -2.07 -3.74 -3.56
N ALA A 37 -2.58 -2.55 -3.20
CA ALA A 37 -2.27 -1.93 -1.90
C ALA A 37 -2.70 -2.81 -0.72
N ARG A 38 -3.87 -3.46 -0.80
CA ARG A 38 -4.31 -4.38 0.26
C ARG A 38 -3.42 -5.61 0.39
N LEU A 39 -3.09 -6.25 -0.74
CA LEU A 39 -2.22 -7.42 -0.72
C LEU A 39 -0.81 -7.05 -0.28
N TYR A 40 -0.30 -5.89 -0.71
CA TYR A 40 0.99 -5.36 -0.29
C TYR A 40 1.04 -5.16 1.23
N ALA A 41 0.05 -4.46 1.79
CA ALA A 41 -0.02 -4.22 3.23
C ALA A 41 -0.10 -5.52 4.03
N ALA A 42 -0.86 -6.51 3.56
CA ALA A 42 -0.94 -7.82 4.21
C ALA A 42 0.40 -8.59 4.14
N VAL A 43 1.07 -8.58 2.99
CA VAL A 43 2.40 -9.19 2.80
C VAL A 43 3.44 -8.52 3.70
N ASP A 44 3.42 -7.20 3.79
CA ASP A 44 4.35 -6.41 4.60
C ASP A 44 4.16 -6.71 6.09
N ALA A 45 2.91 -6.72 6.58
CA ALA A 45 2.58 -7.09 7.95
C ALA A 45 3.01 -8.53 8.30
N ASP A 46 2.82 -9.48 7.39
CA ASP A 46 3.26 -10.87 7.57
C ASP A 46 4.80 -10.99 7.64
N ILE A 47 5.53 -10.17 6.89
CA ILE A 47 7.00 -10.09 6.93
C ILE A 47 7.44 -9.51 8.28
N GLU A 48 6.88 -8.38 8.71
CA GLU A 48 7.22 -7.77 10.01
C GLU A 48 6.95 -8.73 11.17
N ALA A 49 5.79 -9.39 11.17
CA ALA A 49 5.45 -10.39 12.18
C ALA A 49 6.42 -11.58 12.17
N ALA A 50 6.84 -12.05 10.98
CA ALA A 50 7.82 -13.13 10.87
C ALA A 50 9.21 -12.71 11.38
N LEU A 51 9.63 -11.46 11.13
CA LEU A 51 10.89 -10.91 11.63
C LEU A 51 10.88 -10.79 13.16
N GLN A 52 9.80 -10.27 13.75
CA GLN A 52 9.64 -10.21 15.21
C GLN A 52 9.68 -11.61 15.85
N LYS A 53 9.02 -12.59 15.23
CA LYS A 53 9.09 -13.99 15.68
C LYS A 53 10.50 -14.57 15.56
N ALA A 54 11.23 -14.24 14.49
CA ALA A 54 12.61 -14.70 14.31
C ALA A 54 13.53 -14.11 15.38
N GLU A 55 13.38 -12.82 15.70
CA GLU A 55 14.12 -12.19 16.79
C GLU A 55 13.79 -12.86 18.15
N THR A 56 12.51 -13.13 18.41
CA THR A 56 12.07 -13.84 19.61
C THR A 56 12.68 -15.25 19.68
N ALA A 57 12.63 -16.00 18.59
CA ALA A 57 13.22 -17.33 18.50
C ALA A 57 14.74 -17.32 18.73
N SER A 58 15.44 -16.28 18.28
CA SER A 58 16.88 -16.13 18.48
C SER A 58 17.27 -15.85 19.94
N LYS A 59 16.35 -15.27 20.74
CA LYS A 59 16.57 -14.96 22.17
C LYS A 59 16.00 -16.05 23.09
N GLU A 60 15.25 -16.99 22.56
CA GLU A 60 14.60 -18.07 23.30
C GLU A 60 15.62 -19.11 23.79
N LYS A 61 15.56 -19.44 25.09
CA LYS A 61 16.44 -20.43 25.73
C LYS A 61 15.82 -21.83 25.72
N ASN A 62 14.49 -21.92 25.67
CA ASN A 62 13.79 -23.19 25.60
C ASN A 62 13.80 -23.73 24.16
N ARG A 63 14.51 -24.84 23.95
CA ARG A 63 14.64 -25.47 22.62
C ARG A 63 13.29 -25.88 22.01
N ALA A 64 12.36 -26.38 22.82
CA ALA A 64 11.03 -26.77 22.32
C ALA A 64 10.21 -25.55 21.88
N SER A 65 10.25 -24.47 22.67
CA SER A 65 9.64 -23.18 22.32
C SER A 65 10.24 -22.61 21.02
N ALA A 66 11.57 -22.56 20.93
CA ALA A 66 12.27 -22.06 19.74
C ALA A 66 11.94 -22.88 18.49
N VAL A 67 11.79 -24.21 18.60
CA VAL A 67 11.38 -25.07 17.48
C VAL A 67 9.95 -24.78 17.03
N ALA A 68 9.03 -24.55 17.98
CA ALA A 68 7.64 -24.20 17.68
C ALA A 68 7.56 -22.85 16.92
N ILE A 69 8.25 -21.81 17.43
CA ILE A 69 8.30 -20.49 16.78
C ILE A 69 8.92 -20.61 15.38
N ASN A 70 10.01 -21.35 15.22
CA ASN A 70 10.64 -21.58 13.91
C ASN A 70 9.74 -22.35 12.94
N ALA A 71 8.88 -23.26 13.42
CA ALA A 71 7.89 -23.92 12.58
C ALA A 71 6.84 -22.93 12.07
N GLU A 72 6.40 -21.98 12.90
CA GLU A 72 5.49 -20.91 12.47
C GLU A 72 6.15 -19.98 11.44
N ILE A 73 7.39 -19.57 11.65
CA ILE A 73 8.15 -18.75 10.69
C ILE A 73 8.22 -19.46 9.33
N ARG A 74 8.48 -20.77 9.31
CA ARG A 74 8.49 -21.57 8.07
C ARG A 74 7.12 -21.59 7.38
N ARG A 75 6.02 -21.71 8.14
CA ARG A 75 4.66 -21.64 7.58
C ARG A 75 4.37 -20.27 6.97
N THR A 76 4.72 -19.19 7.65
CA THR A 76 4.54 -17.82 7.12
C THR A 76 5.39 -17.60 5.87
N LYS A 77 6.66 -18.04 5.88
CA LYS A 77 7.53 -17.99 4.70
C LYS A 77 6.93 -18.73 3.50
N ALA A 78 6.36 -19.91 3.71
CA ALA A 78 5.71 -20.68 2.64
C ALA A 78 4.52 -19.91 2.02
N ARG A 79 3.65 -19.33 2.86
CA ARG A 79 2.53 -18.48 2.35
C ARG A 79 3.05 -17.27 1.57
N LEU A 80 4.05 -16.56 2.11
CA LEU A 80 4.63 -15.39 1.44
C LEU A 80 5.19 -15.72 0.05
N VAL A 81 5.82 -16.88 -0.13
CA VAL A 81 6.32 -17.35 -1.43
C VAL A 81 5.19 -17.50 -2.46
N GLU A 82 3.96 -17.82 -2.04
CA GLU A 82 2.79 -17.92 -2.91
C GLU A 82 2.13 -16.55 -3.17
N GLU A 83 2.18 -15.62 -2.22
CA GLU A 83 1.57 -14.29 -2.33
C GLU A 83 2.42 -13.31 -3.17
N VAL A 84 3.75 -13.40 -3.10
CA VAL A 84 4.66 -12.49 -3.85
C VAL A 84 4.42 -12.53 -5.38
N PRO A 85 4.24 -13.68 -6.03
CA PRO A 85 3.88 -13.73 -7.45
C PRO A 85 2.53 -13.06 -7.77
N LYS A 86 1.55 -13.12 -6.85
CA LYS A 86 0.25 -12.45 -7.04
C LYS A 86 0.42 -10.94 -6.99
N LEU A 87 1.26 -10.47 -6.06
CA LEU A 87 1.64 -9.07 -5.93
C LEU A 87 2.32 -8.54 -7.22
N GLN A 88 3.26 -9.31 -7.78
CA GLN A 88 3.93 -8.99 -9.04
C GLN A 88 2.93 -8.84 -10.20
N ARG A 89 1.97 -9.76 -10.33
CA ARG A 89 0.93 -9.68 -11.38
C ARG A 89 0.06 -8.44 -11.25
N LEU A 90 -0.31 -8.07 -10.02
CA LEU A 90 -1.10 -6.85 -9.76
C LEU A 90 -0.31 -5.58 -10.09
N ALA A 91 0.99 -5.53 -9.75
CA ALA A 91 1.87 -4.43 -10.11
C ALA A 91 1.97 -4.25 -11.63
N MET A 92 2.21 -5.34 -12.38
CA MET A 92 2.33 -5.30 -13.83
C MET A 92 1.06 -4.79 -14.51
N LYS A 93 -0.11 -5.19 -14.03
CA LYS A 93 -1.40 -4.67 -14.54
C LYS A 93 -1.51 -3.16 -14.32
N LYS A 94 -1.15 -2.67 -13.14
CA LYS A 94 -1.22 -1.24 -12.80
C LYS A 94 -0.29 -0.39 -13.67
N VAL A 95 0.95 -0.85 -13.90
CA VAL A 95 1.92 -0.18 -14.76
C VAL A 95 1.49 -0.19 -16.23
N HIS A 96 0.95 -1.30 -16.72
CA HIS A 96 0.47 -1.40 -18.10
C HIS A 96 -0.70 -0.45 -18.39
N PHE A 97 -1.68 -0.35 -17.48
CA PHE A 97 -2.80 0.59 -17.62
C PHE A 97 -2.34 2.05 -17.64
N HIS A 98 -1.28 2.40 -16.91
CA HIS A 98 -0.78 3.77 -16.84
C HIS A 98 0.12 4.17 -18.02
N LEU A 99 0.62 3.22 -18.81
CA LEU A 99 1.43 3.47 -20.01
C LEU A 99 0.59 3.60 -21.30
N ILE A 100 -0.70 3.25 -21.24
CA ILE A 100 -1.61 3.26 -22.41
C ILE A 100 -2.55 4.48 -22.39
N LEU A 101 -2.68 5.16 -21.23
CA LEU A 101 -3.41 6.41 -21.03
C LEU A 101 -2.48 7.61 -21.17
#